data_AF-A0A959HIM8-F1
#
_entry.id   AF-A0A959HIM8-F1
#
_cell.length_a   1.000
_cell.length_b   1.000
_cell.length_c   1.000
_cell.angle_alpha   90.00
_cell.angle_beta   90.00
_cell.angle_gamma   90.00
#
_symmetry.space_group_name_H-M   'P 1'
#
loop_
_entity.id
_entity.type
_entity.pdbx_description
1 polymer ?
#
loop_
_entity_poly.entity_id
_entity_poly.type
_entity_poly.pdbx_seq_one_letter_code
_entity_poly.pdbx_strand_id
1 'polypeptide(L)'
;MKKWLEIVLHLSFWLFCLWILYTAFAFESVEVMVENGVEREIYTRASGVLPSMLIVLLAKALFFYAAALYVLPEYFGQQQWRPMLFQLGSLFLACQLVEWGLHELLFGIMVMIPTGMNILLYLLFLFAAFAYRLSKDWWRNERQRALLAEEKLATELNYLKAQLN
;
A
#
# COMPACT_ATOMS: atom_id res chain seq x y z
N MET A 1 -8.02 -16.86 -1.94
CA MET A 1 -9.00 -15.94 -2.56
C MET A 1 -9.08 -16.16 -4.06
N LYS A 2 -10.25 -15.95 -4.67
CA LYS A 2 -10.37 -15.90 -6.13
C LYS A 2 -9.60 -14.66 -6.63
N LYS A 3 -8.79 -14.79 -7.68
CA LYS A 3 -7.89 -13.72 -8.19
C LYS A 3 -8.64 -12.40 -8.47
N TRP A 4 -9.86 -12.46 -8.98
CA TRP A 4 -10.65 -11.27 -9.28
C TRP A 4 -11.00 -10.44 -8.03
N LEU A 5 -11.23 -11.09 -6.89
CA LEU A 5 -11.59 -10.40 -5.65
C LEU A 5 -10.40 -9.62 -5.09
N GLU A 6 -9.17 -10.15 -5.26
CA GLU A 6 -7.93 -9.44 -4.93
C GLU A 6 -7.77 -8.18 -5.79
N ILE A 7 -8.02 -8.27 -7.10
CA ILE A 7 -7.97 -7.11 -8.00
C ILE A 7 -8.98 -6.04 -7.58
N VAL A 8 -10.24 -6.42 -7.32
CA VAL A 8 -11.28 -5.49 -6.89
C VAL A 8 -10.89 -4.79 -5.58
N LEU A 9 -10.39 -5.54 -4.59
CA LEU A 9 -9.95 -4.95 -3.32
C LEU A 9 -8.81 -3.96 -3.50
N HIS A 10 -7.81 -4.27 -4.34
CA HIS A 10 -6.71 -3.35 -4.61
C HIS A 10 -7.19 -2.08 -5.32
N LEU A 11 -8.06 -2.21 -6.34
CA LEU A 11 -8.62 -1.06 -7.02
C LEU A 11 -9.44 -0.17 -6.07
N SER A 12 -10.30 -0.78 -5.25
CA SER A 12 -11.07 -0.06 -4.23
C SER A 12 -10.16 0.63 -3.21
N PHE A 13 -9.09 -0.03 -2.76
CA PHE A 13 -8.12 0.54 -1.83
C PHE A 13 -7.44 1.78 -2.42
N TRP A 14 -6.92 1.70 -3.64
CA TRP A 14 -6.23 2.84 -4.27
C TRP A 14 -7.18 3.99 -4.60
N LEU A 15 -8.41 3.69 -5.05
CA LEU A 15 -9.44 4.71 -5.26
C LEU A 15 -9.82 5.41 -3.95
N PHE A 16 -9.93 4.65 -2.85
CA PHE A 16 -10.21 5.21 -1.54
C PHE A 16 -9.06 6.09 -1.03
N CYS A 17 -7.80 5.67 -1.21
CA CYS A 17 -6.63 6.49 -0.90
C CYS A 17 -6.60 7.77 -1.74
N LEU A 18 -6.88 7.69 -3.05
CA LEU A 18 -6.98 8.87 -3.91
C LEU A 18 -8.06 9.83 -3.42
N TRP A 19 -9.22 9.31 -3.06
CA TRP A 19 -10.33 10.11 -2.52
C TRP A 19 -9.95 10.79 -1.20
N ILE A 20 -9.27 10.09 -0.28
CA ILE A 20 -8.76 10.69 0.97
C ILE A 20 -7.72 11.78 0.66
N LEU A 21 -6.72 11.49 -0.17
CA LEU A 21 -5.67 12.47 -0.48
C LEU A 21 -6.24 13.71 -1.16
N TYR A 22 -7.17 13.52 -2.10
CA TYR A 22 -7.84 14.62 -2.77
C TYR A 22 -8.69 15.43 -1.79
N THR A 23 -9.47 14.79 -0.92
CA THR A 23 -10.31 15.52 0.05
C THR A 23 -9.52 16.20 1.15
N ALA A 24 -8.37 15.65 1.56
CA ALA A 24 -7.54 16.21 2.63
C ALA A 24 -6.58 17.31 2.14
N PHE A 25 -6.09 17.22 0.89
CA PHE A 25 -4.98 18.05 0.41
C PHE A 25 -5.28 18.87 -0.84
N ALA A 26 -6.51 18.84 -1.39
CA ALA A 26 -6.85 19.63 -2.58
C ALA A 26 -7.29 21.09 -2.33
N PHE A 27 -6.96 21.66 -1.17
CA PHE A 27 -7.30 23.05 -0.83
C PHE A 27 -6.12 23.98 -1.13
N GLU A 28 -6.35 24.99 -1.98
CA GLU A 28 -5.34 25.99 -2.37
C GLU A 28 -5.43 27.23 -1.49
N SER A 29 -6.64 27.72 -1.22
CA SER A 29 -6.89 28.79 -0.26
C SER A 29 -8.22 28.56 0.46
N VAL A 30 -8.26 29.01 1.72
CA VAL A 30 -9.50 29.17 2.49
C VAL A 30 -9.73 30.66 2.59
N GLU A 31 -10.66 31.18 1.80
CA GLU A 31 -11.06 32.58 1.88
C GLU A 31 -12.25 32.68 2.84
N VAL A 32 -12.04 33.34 3.97
CA VAL A 32 -13.12 33.65 4.91
C VAL A 32 -13.76 34.96 4.46
N MET A 33 -14.93 34.86 3.83
CA MET A 33 -15.73 36.04 3.49
C MET A 33 -16.81 36.24 4.54
N VAL A 34 -16.92 37.45 5.08
CA VAL A 34 -18.02 37.84 5.97
C VAL A 34 -19.10 38.49 5.11
N GLU A 35 -20.16 37.73 4.80
CA GLU A 35 -21.30 38.21 4.03
C GLU A 35 -22.51 38.32 4.98
N ASN A 36 -23.08 39.51 5.15
CA ASN A 36 -24.22 39.77 6.05
C ASN A 36 -24.03 39.32 7.51
N GLY A 37 -22.80 39.37 8.04
CA GLY A 37 -22.49 38.98 9.41
C GLY A 37 -22.41 37.46 9.63
N VAL A 38 -22.50 36.66 8.57
CA VAL A 38 -22.27 35.21 8.59
C VAL A 38 -20.91 34.93 7.94
N GLU A 39 -20.02 34.29 8.68
CA GLU A 39 -18.74 33.82 8.14
C GLU A 39 -18.98 32.69 7.15
N ARG A 40 -18.46 32.83 5.93
CA ARG A 40 -18.55 31.82 4.88
C ARG A 40 -17.15 31.49 4.38
N GLU A 41 -16.75 30.24 4.56
CA GLU A 41 -15.48 29.73 4.05
C GLU A 41 -15.66 29.29 2.59
N ILE A 42 -14.96 29.95 1.67
CA ILE A 42 -14.88 29.57 0.27
C ILE A 42 -13.56 28.83 0.05
N TYR A 43 -13.68 27.56 -0.33
CA TYR A 43 -12.55 26.69 -0.62
C TYR A 43 -12.21 26.76 -2.11
N THR A 44 -11.09 27.38 -2.46
CA THR A 44 -10.59 27.41 -3.84
C THR A 44 -9.66 26.22 -4.06
N ARG A 45 -9.86 25.46 -5.15
CA ARG A 45 -9.07 24.26 -5.47
C ARG A 45 -8.26 24.48 -6.74
N ALA A 46 -6.93 24.31 -6.67
CA ALA A 46 -6.07 24.45 -7.83
C ALA A 46 -6.31 23.31 -8.84
N SER A 47 -6.38 23.65 -10.13
CA SER A 47 -6.55 22.68 -11.22
C SER A 47 -5.39 21.66 -11.34
N GLY A 48 -4.22 21.96 -10.76
CA GLY A 48 -3.04 21.11 -10.74
C GLY A 48 -2.96 20.09 -9.60
N VAL A 49 -3.86 20.13 -8.61
CA VAL A 49 -3.72 19.24 -7.43
C VAL A 49 -4.00 17.79 -7.76
N LEU A 50 -5.01 17.49 -8.59
CA LEU A 50 -5.38 16.11 -8.90
C LEU A 50 -4.24 15.36 -9.63
N PRO A 51 -3.63 15.90 -10.71
CA PRO A 51 -2.46 15.27 -11.34
C PRO A 51 -1.27 15.10 -10.38
N SER A 52 -1.00 16.10 -9.54
CA SER A 52 0.04 16.06 -8.50
C SER A 52 -0.19 14.90 -7.52
N MET A 53 -1.41 14.75 -7.00
CA MET A 53 -1.77 13.65 -6.08
C MET A 53 -1.68 12.27 -6.74
N LEU A 54 -1.97 12.17 -8.03
CA LEU A 54 -1.80 10.91 -8.76
C LEU A 54 -0.33 10.48 -8.84
N ILE A 55 0.61 11.40 -9.04
CA ILE A 55 2.05 11.08 -9.03
C ILE A 55 2.47 10.56 -7.67
N VAL A 56 2.08 11.26 -6.60
CA VAL A 56 2.35 10.81 -5.22
C VAL A 56 1.80 9.42 -5.00
N LEU A 57 0.53 9.17 -5.36
CA LEU A 57 -0.11 7.90 -5.15
C LEU A 57 0.53 6.77 -5.96
N LEU A 58 0.95 7.04 -7.20
CA LEU A 58 1.67 6.08 -8.04
C LEU A 58 3.02 5.70 -7.43
N ALA A 59 3.77 6.67 -6.90
CA ALA A 59 5.03 6.39 -6.21
C ALA A 59 4.82 5.51 -4.96
N LYS A 60 3.76 5.78 -4.18
CA LYS A 60 3.38 4.95 -3.02
C LYS A 60 2.90 3.57 -3.42
N ALA A 61 2.17 3.44 -4.52
CA ALA A 61 1.75 2.15 -5.06
C ALA A 61 2.95 1.31 -5.50
N LEU A 62 3.89 1.91 -6.23
CA LEU A 62 5.13 1.26 -6.63
C LEU A 62 5.90 0.77 -5.40
N PHE A 63 6.09 1.63 -4.41
CA PHE A 63 6.75 1.28 -3.14
C PHE A 63 6.03 0.13 -2.43
N PHE A 64 4.71 0.20 -2.29
CA PHE A 64 3.89 -0.83 -1.65
C PHE A 64 4.06 -2.20 -2.33
N TYR A 65 3.92 -2.27 -3.65
CA TYR A 65 4.01 -3.53 -4.38
C TYR A 65 5.44 -4.06 -4.41
N ALA A 66 6.45 -3.20 -4.56
CA ALA A 66 7.85 -3.59 -4.51
C ALA A 66 8.21 -4.18 -3.14
N ALA A 67 7.81 -3.52 -2.05
CA ALA A 67 8.00 -4.02 -0.70
C ALA A 67 7.27 -5.35 -0.47
N ALA A 68 5.97 -5.41 -0.78
CA ALA A 68 5.12 -6.57 -0.51
C ALA A 68 5.48 -7.83 -1.32
N LEU A 69 5.92 -7.66 -2.57
CA LEU A 69 6.13 -8.78 -3.50
C LEU A 69 7.58 -9.20 -3.66
N TYR A 70 8.55 -8.34 -3.36
CA TYR A 70 9.98 -8.64 -3.55
C TYR A 70 10.76 -8.63 -2.24
N VAL A 71 10.67 -7.55 -1.46
CA VAL A 71 11.51 -7.36 -0.26
C VAL A 71 11.04 -8.22 0.92
N LEU A 72 9.75 -8.13 1.28
CA LEU A 72 9.21 -8.85 2.42
C LEU A 72 9.23 -10.39 2.27
N PRO A 73 8.95 -10.96 1.09
CA PRO A 73 9.01 -12.41 0.91
C PRO A 73 10.43 -12.98 1.08
N GLU A 74 11.44 -12.25 0.60
CA GLU A 74 12.84 -12.62 0.77
C GLU A 74 13.23 -12.61 2.26
N TYR A 75 12.80 -11.58 2.99
CA TYR A 75 12.99 -11.50 4.43
C TYR A 75 12.35 -12.67 5.20
N PHE A 76 11.10 -13.01 4.92
CA PHE A 76 10.44 -14.12 5.63
C PHE A 76 11.06 -15.48 5.32
N GLY A 77 11.74 -15.63 4.19
CA GLY A 77 12.49 -16.84 3.85
C GLY A 77 13.85 -16.94 4.54
N GLN A 78 14.64 -15.85 4.56
CA GLN A 78 16.02 -15.86 5.06
C GLN A 78 16.16 -15.40 6.52
N GLN A 79 15.16 -14.72 7.07
CA GLN A 79 15.12 -14.11 8.41
C GLN A 79 16.24 -13.08 8.70
N GLN A 80 16.86 -12.52 7.66
CA GLN A 80 17.92 -11.53 7.81
C GLN A 80 17.37 -10.11 7.74
N TRP A 81 17.33 -9.39 8.86
CA TRP A 81 16.74 -8.04 8.93
C TRP A 81 17.61 -6.95 8.28
N ARG A 82 18.94 -7.12 8.26
CA ARG A 82 19.86 -6.11 7.71
C ARG A 82 19.67 -5.91 6.20
N PRO A 83 19.72 -6.96 5.35
CA PRO A 83 19.48 -6.80 3.91
C PRO A 83 18.09 -6.21 3.63
N MET A 84 17.07 -6.63 4.37
CA MET A 84 15.72 -6.08 4.27
C MET A 84 15.69 -4.57 4.50
N LEU A 85 16.33 -4.07 5.58
CA LEU A 85 16.37 -2.63 5.85
C LEU A 85 17.10 -1.86 4.75
N PHE A 86 18.21 -2.40 4.23
CA PHE A 86 18.93 -1.77 3.12
C PHE A 86 18.07 -1.73 1.84
N GLN A 87 17.37 -2.82 1.50
CA GLN A 87 16.46 -2.88 0.35
C GLN A 87 15.26 -1.94 0.50
N LEU A 88 14.65 -1.87 1.70
CA LEU A 88 13.55 -0.94 1.97
C LEU A 88 14.01 0.51 1.93
N GLY A 89 15.18 0.80 2.50
CA GLY A 89 15.78 2.13 2.48
C GLY A 89 16.13 2.59 1.07
N SER A 90 16.73 1.72 0.25
CA SER A 90 17.06 2.04 -1.15
C SER A 90 15.80 2.20 -2.00
N LEU A 91 14.79 1.34 -1.81
CA LEU A 91 13.49 1.46 -2.48
C LEU A 91 12.78 2.76 -2.11
N PHE A 92 12.78 3.11 -0.82
CA PHE A 92 12.22 4.37 -0.33
C PHE A 92 12.89 5.57 -1.01
N LEU A 93 14.23 5.62 -0.99
CA LEU A 93 14.99 6.70 -1.62
C LEU A 93 14.74 6.78 -3.13
N ALA A 94 14.71 5.63 -3.82
CA ALA A 94 14.44 5.58 -5.26
C ALA A 94 13.05 6.13 -5.59
N CYS A 95 12.00 5.69 -4.87
CA CYS A 95 10.64 6.20 -5.06
C CYS A 95 10.54 7.70 -4.75
N GLN A 96 11.20 8.16 -3.68
CA GLN A 96 11.22 9.58 -3.30
C GLN A 96 11.86 10.45 -4.39
N LEU A 97 12.99 10.03 -4.95
CA LEU A 97 13.69 10.75 -6.01
C LEU A 97 12.87 10.78 -7.30
N VAL A 98 12.23 9.66 -7.67
CA VAL A 98 11.35 9.60 -8.85
C VAL A 98 10.15 10.54 -8.67
N GLU A 99 9.52 10.52 -7.49
CA GLU A 99 8.41 11.41 -7.17
C GLU A 99 8.83 12.88 -7.28
N TRP A 100 9.94 13.27 -6.66
CA TRP A 100 10.47 14.63 -6.76
C TRP A 100 10.80 15.06 -8.18
N GLY A 101 11.51 14.22 -8.94
CA GLY A 101 11.87 14.51 -10.32
C GLY A 101 10.66 14.68 -11.23
N LEU A 102 9.62 13.86 -11.04
CA LEU A 102 8.37 13.99 -11.78
C LEU A 102 7.59 15.25 -11.39
N HIS A 103 7.55 15.60 -10.11
CA HIS A 103 6.92 16.84 -9.66
C HIS A 103 7.62 18.07 -10.22
N GLU A 104 8.94 18.13 -10.14
CA GLU A 104 9.73 19.24 -10.67
C GLU A 104 9.54 19.38 -12.18
N LEU A 105 9.57 18.27 -12.93
CA LEU A 105 9.41 18.26 -14.38
C LEU A 105 8.02 18.73 -14.85
N LEU A 106 6.96 18.36 -14.14
CA LEU A 106 5.57 18.58 -14.59
C LEU A 106 4.90 19.82 -13.98
N PHE A 107 5.28 20.20 -12.76
CA PHE A 107 4.60 21.25 -11.99
C PHE A 107 5.54 22.29 -11.38
N GLY A 108 6.86 22.09 -11.44
CA GLY A 108 7.83 22.90 -10.72
C GLY A 108 7.79 22.70 -9.20
N ILE A 109 8.41 23.62 -8.46
CA ILE A 109 8.65 23.48 -7.00
C ILE A 109 7.39 23.79 -6.15
N MET A 110 6.35 24.41 -6.72
CA MET A 110 5.25 25.01 -5.94
C MET A 110 4.24 24.02 -5.34
N VAL A 111 4.11 22.81 -5.88
CA VAL A 111 3.07 21.84 -5.45
C VAL A 111 3.73 20.58 -4.91
N MET A 112 4.42 20.71 -3.78
CA MET A 112 5.02 19.58 -3.07
C MET A 112 4.33 19.35 -1.73
N ILE A 113 4.00 18.09 -1.45
CA ILE A 113 3.59 17.67 -0.11
C ILE A 113 4.79 17.89 0.84
N PRO A 114 4.58 18.51 2.02
CA PRO A 114 5.64 18.69 3.00
C PRO A 114 6.38 17.37 3.27
N THR A 115 7.72 17.41 3.23
CA THR A 115 8.57 16.21 3.28
C THR A 115 8.24 15.29 4.46
N GLY A 116 8.00 15.86 5.65
CA GLY A 116 7.63 15.08 6.84
C GLY A 116 6.33 14.29 6.67
N MET A 117 5.33 14.89 6.02
CA MET A 117 4.06 14.21 5.73
C MET A 117 4.24 13.15 4.65
N ASN A 118 5.11 13.39 3.67
CA ASN A 118 5.42 12.41 2.64
C ASN A 118 6.10 11.16 3.23
N ILE A 119 7.06 11.35 4.14
CA ILE A 119 7.70 10.25 4.89
C ILE A 119 6.66 9.47 5.69
N LEU A 120 5.74 10.16 6.38
CA LEU A 120 4.65 9.51 7.12
C LEU A 120 3.79 8.64 6.21
N LEU A 121 3.45 9.11 5.00
CA LEU A 121 2.72 8.33 4.01
C LEU A 121 3.49 7.06 3.61
N TYR A 122 4.79 7.16 3.33
CA TYR A 122 5.62 5.99 3.03
C TYR A 122 5.61 4.96 4.17
N LEU A 123 5.71 5.41 5.42
CA LEU A 123 5.62 4.51 6.59
C LEU A 123 4.24 3.84 6.68
N LEU A 124 3.16 4.59 6.46
CA LEU A 124 1.80 4.05 6.46
C LEU A 124 1.63 2.96 5.38
N PHE A 125 2.11 3.21 4.16
CA PHE A 125 2.06 2.21 3.09
C PHE A 125 3.00 1.04 3.33
N LEU A 126 4.12 1.23 4.05
CA LEU A 126 4.97 0.13 4.50
C LEU A 126 4.22 -0.78 5.48
N PHE A 127 3.55 -0.22 6.48
CA PHE A 127 2.71 -1.00 7.40
C PHE A 127 1.60 -1.75 6.66
N ALA A 128 0.95 -1.10 5.69
CA ALA A 128 -0.04 -1.76 4.85
C ALA A 128 0.57 -2.92 4.04
N ALA A 129 1.79 -2.76 3.51
CA ALA A 129 2.50 -3.81 2.78
C ALA A 129 2.82 -5.02 3.68
N PHE A 130 3.28 -4.77 4.91
CA PHE A 130 3.46 -5.81 5.92
C PHE A 130 2.14 -6.53 6.23
N ALA A 131 1.07 -5.80 6.52
CA ALA A 131 -0.23 -6.37 6.83
C ALA A 131 -0.76 -7.24 5.68
N TYR A 132 -0.67 -6.74 4.44
CA TYR A 132 -1.05 -7.49 3.25
C TYR A 132 -0.23 -8.79 3.12
N ARG A 133 1.10 -8.70 3.24
CA ARG A 133 1.97 -9.86 3.06
C ARG A 133 1.76 -10.91 4.15
N LEU A 134 1.71 -10.50 5.42
CA LEU A 134 1.47 -11.38 6.56
C LEU A 134 0.12 -12.09 6.43
N SER A 135 -0.94 -11.38 6.04
CA SER A 135 -2.26 -11.98 5.83
C SER A 135 -2.24 -13.02 4.71
N LYS A 136 -1.51 -12.74 3.63
CA LYS A 136 -1.37 -13.66 2.48
C LYS A 136 -0.61 -14.93 2.85
N ASP A 137 0.49 -14.79 3.59
CA ASP A 137 1.29 -15.92 4.05
C ASP A 137 0.55 -16.75 5.11
N TRP A 138 -0.17 -16.10 6.02
CA TRP A 138 -1.03 -16.79 6.99
C TRP A 138 -2.09 -17.65 6.31
N TRP A 139 -2.82 -17.08 5.34
CA TRP A 139 -3.83 -17.83 4.58
C TRP A 139 -3.23 -19.02 3.82
N ARG A 140 -2.05 -18.85 3.23
CA ARG A 140 -1.35 -19.93 2.52
C ARG A 140 -0.96 -21.05 3.49
N ASN A 141 -0.41 -20.71 4.64
CA ASN A 141 0.00 -21.67 5.65
C ASN A 141 -1.19 -22.45 6.21
N GLU A 142 -2.32 -21.78 6.46
CA GLU A 142 -3.52 -22.43 6.97
C GLU A 142 -4.08 -23.45 5.96
N ARG A 143 -4.10 -23.08 4.67
CA ARG A 143 -4.49 -24.00 3.60
C ARG A 143 -3.56 -25.23 3.53
N GLN A 144 -2.26 -25.02 3.67
CA GLN A 144 -1.29 -26.13 3.68
C GLN A 144 -1.49 -27.05 4.89
N ARG A 145 -1.77 -26.49 6.07
CA ARG A 145 -2.08 -27.27 7.28
C ARG A 145 -3.34 -28.11 7.11
N ALA A 146 -4.40 -27.55 6.53
CA ALA A 146 -5.64 -28.27 6.26
C ALA A 146 -5.41 -29.45 5.30
N LEU A 147 -4.65 -29.23 4.22
CA LEU A 147 -4.30 -30.29 3.26
C LEU A 147 -3.49 -31.41 3.91
N LEU A 148 -2.49 -31.07 4.72
CA LEU A 148 -1.68 -32.06 5.44
C LEU A 148 -2.52 -32.87 6.45
N ALA A 149 -3.54 -32.28 7.06
CA ALA A 149 -4.45 -32.99 7.96
C ALA A 149 -5.33 -33.99 7.19
N GLU A 150 -5.84 -33.61 6.03
CA GLU A 150 -6.62 -34.49 5.15
C GLU A 150 -5.79 -35.68 4.65
N GLU A 151 -4.54 -35.43 4.22
CA GLU A 151 -3.62 -36.48 3.77
C GLU A 151 -3.26 -37.47 4.89
N LYS A 152 -3.12 -37.00 6.14
CA LYS A 152 -2.90 -37.87 7.31
C LYS A 152 -4.09 -38.76 7.60
N LEU A 153 -5.30 -38.20 7.61
CA LEU A 153 -6.52 -38.98 7.85
C LEU A 153 -6.75 -40.03 6.75
N ALA A 154 -6.47 -39.66 5.49
CA ALA A 154 -6.56 -40.60 4.37
C ALA A 154 -5.54 -41.74 4.47
N THR A 155 -4.31 -41.44 4.88
CA THR A 155 -3.26 -42.47 5.07
C THR A 155 -3.55 -43.39 6.25
N GLU A 156 -4.03 -42.87 7.38
CA GLU A 156 -4.49 -43.67 8.52
C GLU A 156 -5.64 -44.59 8.15
N LEU A 157 -6.65 -44.08 7.43
CA LEU A 157 -7.80 -44.88 6.99
C LEU A 157 -7.38 -46.00 6.02
N ASN A 158 -6.45 -45.72 5.10
CA ASN A 158 -5.92 -46.73 4.20
C ASN A 158 -5.08 -47.78 4.93
N TYR A 159 -4.29 -47.36 5.92
CA TYR A 159 -3.53 -48.28 6.77
C TYR A 159 -4.46 -49.22 7.55
N LEU A 160 -5.51 -48.71 8.17
CA LEU A 160 -6.50 -49.51 8.89
C LEU A 160 -7.23 -50.48 7.96
N LYS A 161 -7.58 -50.07 6.74
CA LYS A 161 -8.15 -50.98 5.73
C LYS A 161 -7.20 -52.10 5.33
N ALA A 162 -5.92 -51.80 5.21
CA ALA A 162 -4.90 -52.80 4.86
C ALA A 162 -4.65 -53.81 6.01
N GLN A 163 -4.91 -53.45 7.27
CA GLN A 163 -4.81 -54.37 8.40
C GLN A 163 -6.02 -55.30 8.54
N LEU A 164 -7.19 -54.89 8.04
CA LEU A 164 -8.43 -55.66 8.15
C LEU A 164 -8.57 -56.74 7.05
N ASN A 165 -7.87 -56.57 5.92
CA ASN A 165 -7.80 -57.52 4.82
C ASN A 165 -6.62 -58.47 4.98
#